data_AF-A0A3A5WAE8-F1
#
_entry.id   AF-A0A3A5WAE8-F1
#
_cell.length_a   1.000
_cell.length_b   1.000
_cell.length_c   1.000
_cell.angle_alpha   90.00
_cell.angle_beta   90.00
_cell.angle_gamma   90.00
#
_symmetry.space_group_name_H-M   'P 1'
#
loop_
_entity.id
_entity.type
_entity.pdbx_description
1 polymer ?
#
loop_
_entity_poly.entity_id
_entity_poly.type
_entity_poly.pdbx_seq_one_letter_code
_entity_poly.pdbx_strand_id
1 'polypeptide(L)'
;MTLYAPSGLTPDAMISLASKSYGSDLLITGVPTNADGEPVWSSLDDLIGHPHAHGLFSCLESIAHVHQWVSMTADEFRPALPRLAPRFVATIDEAIDGSADTWNPAAWIHLGHGELEHTLKRIEGLDEWEDEEYEHIPGLSNGHEDQDYRAVSELARRISAQQGDLLFLSLPLCYAKQIAPHLCATGRIHLASASTDFQVHDGLQFYDGANHSERLQQSLMTWSSWVSEVERAWRGAAVKLMKQNNADKDSV
;
A
#
# COMPACT_ATOMS: atom_id res chain seq x y z
N MET A 1 14.15 -6.41 -5.22
CA MET A 1 14.11 -6.49 -3.75
C MET A 1 12.80 -5.86 -3.33
N THR A 2 11.96 -6.60 -2.62
CA THR A 2 10.73 -6.07 -2.04
C THR A 2 10.99 -5.70 -0.59
N LEU A 3 10.57 -4.50 -0.20
CA LEU A 3 10.79 -3.97 1.14
C LEU A 3 9.45 -3.74 1.80
N TYR A 4 9.26 -4.42 2.92
CA TYR A 4 8.02 -4.36 3.67
C TYR A 4 7.97 -3.18 4.68
N ALA A 5 9.11 -2.57 5.02
CA ALA A 5 9.17 -1.41 5.91
C ALA A 5 10.31 -0.44 5.52
N PRO A 6 10.15 0.89 5.74
CA PRO A 6 11.16 1.89 5.36
C PRO A 6 12.48 1.81 6.10
N SER A 7 12.50 1.21 7.29
CA SER A 7 13.71 1.10 8.12
C SER A 7 14.80 0.26 7.44
N GLY A 8 14.46 -0.54 6.43
CA GLY A 8 15.39 -1.29 5.58
C GLY A 8 15.82 -0.58 4.30
N LEU A 9 15.44 0.68 4.07
CA LEU A 9 15.77 1.41 2.84
C LEU A 9 17.23 1.85 2.82
N THR A 10 17.95 1.41 1.80
CA THR A 10 19.32 1.84 1.50
C THR A 10 19.34 2.67 0.22
N PRO A 11 20.36 3.52 0.00
CA PRO A 11 20.53 4.23 -1.27
C PRO A 11 20.43 3.32 -2.51
N ASP A 12 21.02 2.11 -2.45
CA ASP A 12 20.98 1.15 -3.56
C ASP A 12 19.60 0.54 -3.78
N ALA A 13 18.85 0.32 -2.70
CA ALA A 13 17.45 -0.05 -2.79
C ALA A 13 16.67 1.00 -3.60
N MET A 14 16.84 2.27 -3.27
CA MET A 14 16.10 3.36 -3.91
C MET A 14 16.47 3.52 -5.39
N ILE A 15 17.74 3.37 -5.75
CA ILE A 15 18.17 3.36 -7.17
C ILE A 15 17.49 2.19 -7.90
N SER A 16 17.43 1.01 -7.28
CA SER A 16 16.71 -0.14 -7.87
C SER A 16 15.21 0.15 -8.03
N LEU A 17 14.57 0.80 -7.07
CA LEU A 17 13.16 1.19 -7.14
C LEU A 17 12.89 2.25 -8.21
N ALA A 18 13.78 3.24 -8.38
CA ALA A 18 13.70 4.24 -9.45
C ALA A 18 13.71 3.58 -10.85
N SER A 19 14.32 2.39 -10.94
CA SER A 19 14.48 1.67 -12.20
C SER A 19 13.25 0.85 -12.64
N LYS A 20 12.20 0.81 -11.82
CA LYS A 20 10.96 0.07 -12.10
C LYS A 20 9.96 0.89 -12.90
N SER A 21 8.85 0.25 -13.29
CA SER A 21 7.77 0.86 -14.06
C SER A 21 6.48 0.85 -13.25
N TYR A 22 6.05 2.03 -12.83
CA TYR A 22 4.82 2.23 -12.07
C TYR A 22 3.75 2.83 -12.98
N GLY A 23 2.47 2.58 -12.67
CA GLY A 23 1.38 3.28 -13.35
C GLY A 23 1.17 4.70 -12.83
N SER A 24 -0.04 5.23 -13.03
CA SER A 24 -0.32 6.67 -12.89
C SER A 24 -1.29 7.08 -11.80
N ASP A 25 -2.06 6.15 -11.25
CA ASP A 25 -3.10 6.44 -10.27
C ASP A 25 -2.73 5.94 -8.87
N LEU A 26 -3.41 6.53 -7.90
CA LEU A 26 -3.45 6.08 -6.52
C LEU A 26 -4.81 5.41 -6.30
N LEU A 27 -4.82 4.10 -6.13
CA LEU A 27 -6.02 3.33 -5.92
C LEU A 27 -6.43 3.34 -4.45
N ILE A 28 -7.70 3.61 -4.17
CA ILE A 28 -8.32 3.54 -2.85
C ILE A 28 -9.50 2.56 -2.93
N THR A 29 -9.45 1.50 -2.15
CA THR A 29 -10.49 0.44 -2.12
C THR A 29 -11.15 0.35 -0.75
N GLY A 30 -12.37 -0.22 -0.67
CA GLY A 30 -13.11 -0.32 0.58
C GLY A 30 -13.80 0.98 0.97
N VAL A 31 -14.11 1.83 0.00
CA VAL A 31 -14.82 3.08 0.24
C VAL A 31 -16.30 2.79 0.53
N PRO A 32 -16.94 3.52 1.46
CA PRO A 32 -18.36 3.35 1.72
C PRO A 32 -19.18 3.65 0.47
N THR A 33 -20.27 2.92 0.29
CA THR A 33 -21.19 3.05 -0.85
C THR A 33 -22.55 3.59 -0.42
N ASN A 34 -23.23 4.25 -1.34
CA ASN A 34 -24.62 4.64 -1.16
C ASN A 34 -25.56 3.43 -1.38
N ALA A 35 -26.88 3.65 -1.29
CA ALA A 35 -27.88 2.59 -1.48
C ALA A 35 -27.87 1.96 -2.88
N ASP A 36 -27.30 2.64 -3.87
CA ASP A 36 -27.17 2.17 -5.25
C ASP A 36 -25.84 1.42 -5.49
N GLY A 37 -25.00 1.27 -4.46
CA GLY A 37 -23.70 0.61 -4.54
C GLY A 37 -22.57 1.50 -5.08
N GLU A 38 -22.82 2.79 -5.30
CA GLU A 38 -21.80 3.71 -5.80
C GLU A 38 -20.96 4.29 -4.64
N PRO A 39 -19.64 4.49 -4.83
CA PRO A 39 -18.79 5.15 -3.85
C PRO A 39 -19.33 6.50 -3.37
N VAL A 40 -19.45 6.67 -2.05
CA VAL A 40 -19.74 7.97 -1.40
C VAL A 40 -18.56 8.92 -1.57
N TRP A 41 -17.34 8.40 -1.58
CA TRP A 41 -16.13 9.16 -1.86
C TRP A 41 -15.69 8.90 -3.29
N SER A 42 -15.75 9.93 -4.12
CA SER A 42 -15.38 9.87 -5.53
C SER A 42 -14.29 10.89 -5.91
N SER A 43 -14.01 11.83 -5.00
CA SER A 43 -13.05 12.91 -5.18
C SER A 43 -12.35 13.28 -3.86
N LEU A 44 -11.28 14.08 -3.96
CA LEU A 44 -10.64 14.67 -2.80
C LEU A 44 -11.57 15.67 -2.08
N ASP A 45 -12.42 16.38 -2.82
CA ASP A 45 -13.38 17.34 -2.24
C ASP A 45 -14.40 16.63 -1.36
N ASP A 46 -14.85 15.43 -1.78
CA ASP A 46 -15.73 14.58 -0.96
C ASP A 46 -15.04 14.25 0.36
N LEU A 47 -13.75 13.85 0.33
CA LEU A 47 -13.00 13.56 1.54
C LEU A 47 -12.86 14.79 2.46
N ILE A 48 -12.64 15.99 1.90
CA ILE A 48 -12.44 17.22 2.69
C ILE A 48 -13.72 17.55 3.47
N GLY A 49 -14.88 17.25 2.89
CA GLY A 49 -16.18 17.41 3.55
C GLY A 49 -16.44 16.45 4.72
N HIS A 50 -15.60 15.42 4.91
CA HIS A 50 -15.79 14.40 5.93
C HIS A 50 -14.79 14.56 7.10
N PRO A 51 -15.26 14.94 8.31
CA PRO A 51 -14.38 15.21 9.46
C PRO A 51 -13.64 13.97 9.98
N HIS A 52 -14.01 12.76 9.54
CA HIS A 52 -13.38 11.51 9.94
C HIS A 52 -12.52 10.92 8.81
N ALA A 53 -11.78 11.74 8.05
CA ALA A 53 -10.89 11.28 6.97
C ALA A 53 -9.40 11.66 7.17
N HIS A 54 -9.03 12.21 8.34
CA HIS A 54 -7.69 12.75 8.62
C HIS A 54 -6.55 11.72 8.42
N GLY A 55 -6.77 10.46 8.80
CA GLY A 55 -5.79 9.39 8.59
C GLY A 55 -5.55 9.09 7.11
N LEU A 56 -6.62 9.08 6.31
CA LEU A 56 -6.53 8.90 4.85
C LEU A 56 -5.81 10.09 4.20
N PHE A 57 -6.11 11.33 4.60
CA PHE A 57 -5.38 12.51 4.13
C PHE A 57 -3.87 12.43 4.41
N SER A 58 -3.51 12.02 5.62
CA SER A 58 -2.10 11.88 6.02
C SER A 58 -1.38 10.80 5.19
N CYS A 59 -2.08 9.70 4.88
CA CYS A 59 -1.56 8.65 4.01
C CYS A 59 -1.36 9.15 2.57
N LEU A 60 -2.37 9.84 2.01
CA LEU A 60 -2.32 10.43 0.66
C LEU A 60 -1.19 11.45 0.55
N GLU A 61 -1.04 12.35 1.53
CA GLU A 61 0.03 13.34 1.57
C GLU A 61 1.41 12.67 1.62
N SER A 62 1.56 11.64 2.47
CA SER A 62 2.82 10.90 2.60
C SER A 62 3.23 10.22 1.29
N ILE A 63 2.29 9.55 0.63
CA ILE A 63 2.53 8.89 -0.67
C ILE A 63 2.86 9.92 -1.75
N ALA A 64 2.11 11.03 -1.80
CA ALA A 64 2.36 12.10 -2.76
C ALA A 64 3.75 12.73 -2.57
N HIS A 65 4.17 12.95 -1.33
CA HIS A 65 5.47 13.50 -0.99
C HIS A 65 6.60 12.58 -1.48
N VAL A 66 6.53 11.28 -1.18
CA VAL A 66 7.54 10.34 -1.65
C VAL A 66 7.53 10.20 -3.17
N HIS A 67 6.36 10.13 -3.79
CA HIS A 67 6.23 10.05 -5.24
C HIS A 67 6.92 11.25 -5.92
N GLN A 68 6.75 12.46 -5.38
CA GLN A 68 7.43 13.65 -5.88
C GLN A 68 8.97 13.52 -5.79
N TRP A 69 9.51 13.00 -4.68
CA TRP A 69 10.95 12.74 -4.57
C TRP A 69 11.47 11.75 -5.61
N VAL A 70 10.72 10.66 -5.86
CA VAL A 70 11.07 9.70 -6.91
C VAL A 70 11.08 10.38 -8.28
N SER A 71 10.07 11.20 -8.56
CA SER A 71 9.93 11.91 -9.83
C SER A 71 11.10 12.87 -10.08
N MET A 72 11.45 13.70 -9.10
CA MET A 72 12.52 14.70 -9.20
C MET A 72 13.91 14.07 -9.38
N THR A 73 14.12 12.87 -8.86
CA THR A 73 15.40 12.14 -9.01
C THR A 73 15.44 11.32 -10.29
N ALA A 74 14.29 10.88 -10.80
CA ALA A 74 14.18 10.17 -12.07
C ALA A 74 14.38 11.10 -13.28
N ASP A 75 14.00 12.39 -13.22
CA ASP A 75 14.09 13.33 -14.35
C ASP A 75 15.51 13.52 -14.91
N GLU A 76 16.56 13.25 -14.13
CA GLU A 76 17.95 13.25 -14.65
C GLU A 76 18.29 12.00 -15.49
N PHE A 77 17.46 10.94 -15.44
CA PHE A 77 17.78 9.61 -15.97
C PHE A 77 16.65 8.91 -16.74
N ARG A 78 15.38 9.36 -16.64
CA ARG A 78 14.17 8.67 -17.11
C ARG A 78 12.98 9.63 -17.34
N PRO A 79 11.90 9.17 -18.02
CA PRO A 79 10.66 9.96 -18.14
C PRO A 79 10.07 10.27 -16.76
N ALA A 80 9.53 11.48 -16.60
CA ALA A 80 8.83 11.91 -15.41
C ALA A 80 7.73 10.92 -15.02
N LEU A 81 7.61 10.62 -13.72
CA LEU A 81 6.50 9.82 -13.24
C LEU A 81 5.18 10.58 -13.48
N PRO A 82 4.11 9.88 -13.91
CA PRO A 82 2.80 10.48 -14.08
C PRO A 82 2.27 11.09 -12.79
N ARG A 83 1.45 12.15 -12.92
CA ARG A 83 0.79 12.78 -11.77
C ARG A 83 -0.17 11.78 -11.12
N LEU A 84 -0.01 11.55 -9.82
CA LEU A 84 -0.95 10.74 -9.04
C LEU A 84 -2.37 11.33 -9.08
N ALA A 85 -3.32 10.55 -9.57
CA ALA A 85 -4.74 10.83 -9.48
C ALA A 85 -5.41 9.76 -8.59
N PRO A 86 -6.14 10.15 -7.53
CA PRO A 86 -6.89 9.20 -6.72
C PRO A 86 -8.01 8.55 -7.55
N ARG A 87 -8.14 7.24 -7.42
CA ARG A 87 -9.27 6.46 -7.95
C ARG A 87 -9.90 5.70 -6.79
N PHE A 88 -11.19 5.94 -6.59
CA PHE A 88 -11.98 5.35 -5.51
C PHE A 88 -12.81 4.19 -6.04
N VAL A 89 -12.75 3.05 -5.36
CA VAL A 89 -13.44 1.82 -5.77
C VAL A 89 -14.06 1.16 -4.54
N ALA A 90 -15.30 0.67 -4.64
CA ALA A 90 -16.00 0.09 -3.50
C ALA A 90 -15.29 -1.17 -3.01
N THR A 91 -14.89 -2.04 -3.95
CA THR A 91 -14.31 -3.34 -3.60
C THR A 91 -12.93 -3.61 -4.20
N ILE A 92 -12.19 -4.55 -3.60
CA ILE A 92 -10.93 -5.08 -4.14
C ILE A 92 -11.21 -5.80 -5.46
N ASP A 93 -12.29 -6.59 -5.53
CA ASP A 93 -12.67 -7.31 -6.73
C ASP A 93 -12.98 -6.37 -7.90
N GLU A 94 -13.77 -5.32 -7.71
CA GLU A 94 -14.02 -4.31 -8.76
C GLU A 94 -12.72 -3.70 -9.29
N ALA A 95 -11.76 -3.49 -8.39
CA ALA A 95 -10.49 -2.92 -8.76
C ALA A 95 -9.62 -3.92 -9.56
N ILE A 96 -9.55 -5.19 -9.13
CA ILE A 96 -8.71 -6.23 -9.76
C ILE A 96 -9.35 -6.86 -11.01
N ASP A 97 -10.67 -7.06 -11.03
CA ASP A 97 -11.43 -7.67 -12.14
C ASP A 97 -11.85 -6.67 -13.22
N GLY A 98 -11.52 -5.39 -13.06
CA GLY A 98 -11.55 -4.44 -14.17
C GLY A 98 -10.71 -4.91 -15.36
N SER A 99 -10.85 -4.28 -16.53
CA SER A 99 -9.95 -4.57 -17.67
C SER A 99 -8.49 -4.51 -17.21
N ALA A 100 -7.62 -5.43 -17.67
CA ALA A 100 -6.22 -5.48 -17.23
C ALA A 100 -5.47 -4.13 -17.33
N ASP A 101 -5.91 -3.25 -18.24
CA ASP A 101 -5.41 -1.88 -18.42
C ASP A 101 -5.76 -0.92 -17.26
N THR A 102 -6.69 -1.29 -16.38
CA THR A 102 -7.18 -0.49 -15.24
C THR A 102 -6.57 -0.89 -13.90
N TRP A 103 -5.92 -2.05 -13.81
CA TRP A 103 -5.20 -2.48 -12.62
C TRP A 103 -3.69 -2.33 -12.82
N ASN A 104 -3.21 -1.08 -12.72
CA ASN A 104 -1.79 -0.77 -12.60
C ASN A 104 -1.61 0.53 -11.80
N PRO A 105 -1.98 0.58 -10.51
CA PRO A 105 -1.76 1.76 -9.71
C PRO A 105 -0.29 1.90 -9.28
N ALA A 106 0.18 3.13 -9.19
CA ALA A 106 1.47 3.41 -8.54
C ALA A 106 1.41 3.13 -7.04
N ALA A 107 0.26 3.34 -6.41
CA ALA A 107 0.03 3.15 -4.99
C ALA A 107 -1.37 2.57 -4.72
N TRP A 108 -1.49 1.67 -3.75
CA TRP A 108 -2.77 1.12 -3.31
C TRP A 108 -2.99 1.34 -1.80
N ILE A 109 -4.13 1.93 -1.45
CA ILE A 109 -4.65 2.08 -0.09
C ILE A 109 -5.92 1.23 0.04
N HIS A 110 -5.96 0.34 1.02
CA HIS A 110 -7.17 -0.41 1.36
C HIS A 110 -7.74 0.04 2.72
N LEU A 111 -9.04 0.32 2.75
CA LEU A 111 -9.74 0.94 3.88
C LEU A 111 -10.55 -0.03 4.75
N GLY A 112 -10.61 -1.32 4.38
CA GLY A 112 -11.42 -2.33 5.07
C GLY A 112 -10.76 -2.95 6.31
N HIS A 113 -11.06 -4.21 6.61
CA HIS A 113 -10.53 -4.98 7.73
C HIS A 113 -9.63 -6.14 7.26
N GLY A 114 -8.69 -6.54 8.12
CA GLY A 114 -7.98 -7.81 8.01
C GLY A 114 -8.48 -8.79 9.06
N GLU A 115 -8.47 -10.08 8.73
CA GLU A 115 -8.84 -11.18 9.63
C GLU A 115 -7.75 -12.26 9.60
N LEU A 116 -7.27 -12.69 10.78
CA LEU A 116 -6.16 -13.66 10.85
C LEU A 116 -6.61 -15.07 10.46
N GLU A 117 -7.81 -15.45 10.88
CA GLU A 117 -8.35 -16.82 10.77
C GLU A 117 -9.49 -16.88 9.77
N HIS A 118 -9.35 -16.19 8.64
CA HIS A 118 -10.42 -16.07 7.65
C HIS A 118 -10.78 -17.42 7.00
N THR A 119 -9.77 -18.22 6.62
CA THR A 119 -10.00 -19.53 6.00
C THR A 119 -9.01 -20.55 6.52
N LEU A 120 -9.44 -21.80 6.63
CA LEU A 120 -8.57 -22.94 6.92
C LEU A 120 -8.16 -23.61 5.61
N LYS A 121 -6.87 -23.83 5.44
CA LYS A 121 -6.35 -24.67 4.36
C LYS A 121 -5.66 -25.88 4.96
N ARG A 122 -6.01 -27.06 4.46
CA ARG A 122 -5.36 -28.30 4.87
C ARG A 122 -3.89 -28.27 4.45
N ILE A 123 -3.00 -28.64 5.35
CA ILE A 123 -1.59 -28.81 5.05
C ILE A 123 -1.43 -30.12 4.26
N GLU A 124 -0.99 -30.01 3.01
CA GLU A 124 -0.72 -31.16 2.14
C GLU A 124 0.69 -31.69 2.37
N GLY A 125 0.87 -33.02 2.24
CA GLY A 125 2.19 -33.66 2.36
C GLY A 125 2.57 -34.15 3.76
N LEU A 126 1.60 -34.21 4.68
CA LEU A 126 1.73 -34.91 5.96
C LEU A 126 1.71 -36.42 5.71
N ASP A 127 2.46 -37.17 6.53
CA ASP A 127 2.48 -38.64 6.44
C ASP A 127 1.07 -39.20 6.70
N GLU A 128 0.72 -40.34 6.10
CA GLU A 128 -0.62 -40.97 6.24
C GLU A 128 -1.01 -41.33 7.70
N TRP A 129 -0.06 -41.18 8.64
CA TRP A 129 -0.21 -41.46 10.07
C TRP A 129 -0.30 -40.18 10.93
N GLU A 130 -0.19 -39.00 10.32
CA GLU A 130 -0.33 -37.72 11.01
C GLU A 130 -1.78 -37.23 10.95
N ASP A 131 -2.23 -36.59 12.02
CA ASP A 131 -3.56 -35.99 12.08
C ASP A 131 -3.70 -34.90 11.00
N GLU A 132 -4.92 -34.65 10.53
CA GLU A 132 -5.16 -33.57 9.56
C GLU A 132 -4.80 -32.21 10.18
N GLU A 133 -3.68 -31.63 9.77
CA GLU A 133 -3.33 -30.26 10.17
C GLU A 133 -3.89 -29.22 9.18
N TYR A 134 -4.30 -28.09 9.74
CA TYR A 134 -4.84 -26.96 9.00
C TYR A 134 -4.03 -25.71 9.31
N GLU A 135 -3.67 -24.95 8.28
CA GLU A 135 -3.12 -23.60 8.42
C GLU A 135 -4.24 -22.56 8.30
N HIS A 136 -4.21 -21.55 9.16
CA HIS A 136 -5.06 -20.38 9.01
C HIS A 136 -4.49 -19.47 7.92
N ILE A 137 -5.34 -19.11 6.95
CA ILE A 137 -5.03 -18.14 5.91
C ILE A 137 -5.63 -16.80 6.32
N PRO A 138 -4.82 -15.73 6.43
CA PRO A 138 -5.30 -14.38 6.64
C PRO A 138 -6.21 -13.92 5.49
N GLY A 139 -7.21 -13.11 5.82
CA GLY A 139 -8.12 -12.48 4.87
C GLY A 139 -8.04 -10.96 4.93
N LEU A 140 -8.40 -10.31 3.82
CA LEU A 140 -8.74 -8.89 3.74
C LEU A 140 -10.20 -8.76 3.33
N SER A 141 -10.96 -7.89 3.97
CA SER A 141 -12.32 -7.58 3.54
C SER A 141 -12.29 -7.05 2.12
N ASN A 142 -13.21 -7.50 1.28
CA ASN A 142 -13.31 -7.08 -0.10
C ASN A 142 -13.75 -5.61 -0.20
N GLY A 143 -14.56 -5.10 0.73
CA GLY A 143 -15.10 -3.75 0.69
C GLY A 143 -15.33 -3.19 2.09
N HIS A 144 -16.30 -2.28 2.21
CA HIS A 144 -16.73 -1.74 3.50
C HIS A 144 -17.44 -2.79 4.37
N GLU A 145 -18.21 -3.70 3.78
CA GLU A 145 -19.12 -4.58 4.52
C GLU A 145 -18.40 -5.66 5.37
N ASP A 146 -18.82 -5.78 6.62
CA ASP A 146 -18.33 -6.76 7.59
C ASP A 146 -18.87 -8.16 7.27
N GLN A 147 -18.29 -8.86 6.29
CA GLN A 147 -18.39 -10.33 6.10
C GLN A 147 -17.80 -10.83 4.77
N ASP A 148 -17.59 -9.96 3.78
CA ASP A 148 -17.03 -10.37 2.50
C ASP A 148 -15.51 -10.27 2.54
N TYR A 149 -14.80 -11.40 2.63
CA TYR A 149 -13.34 -11.44 2.74
C TYR A 149 -12.70 -12.21 1.59
N ARG A 150 -11.47 -11.84 1.27
CA ARG A 150 -10.60 -12.49 0.28
C ARG A 150 -9.37 -13.02 0.97
N ALA A 151 -9.10 -14.29 0.77
CA ALA A 151 -7.86 -14.91 1.19
C ALA A 151 -6.65 -14.15 0.62
N VAL A 152 -5.68 -13.84 1.48
CA VAL A 152 -4.48 -13.09 1.08
C VAL A 152 -3.65 -13.84 0.05
N SER A 153 -3.64 -15.18 0.11
CA SER A 153 -3.02 -16.03 -0.90
C SER A 153 -3.64 -15.86 -2.28
N GLU A 154 -4.97 -15.75 -2.34
CA GLU A 154 -5.69 -15.52 -3.59
C GLU A 154 -5.44 -14.12 -4.15
N LEU A 155 -5.45 -13.09 -3.28
CA LEU A 155 -5.10 -11.73 -3.69
C LEU A 155 -3.67 -11.65 -4.22
N ALA A 156 -2.72 -12.28 -3.55
CA ALA A 156 -1.33 -12.34 -4.01
C ALA A 156 -1.24 -12.99 -5.40
N ARG A 157 -1.93 -14.13 -5.61
CA ARG A 157 -1.99 -14.81 -6.91
C ARG A 157 -2.54 -13.89 -7.99
N ARG A 158 -3.63 -13.17 -7.70
CA ARG A 158 -4.25 -12.24 -8.65
C ARG A 158 -3.31 -11.07 -8.97
N ILE A 159 -2.68 -10.44 -7.98
CA ILE A 159 -1.70 -9.35 -8.19
C ILE A 159 -0.52 -9.83 -9.03
N SER A 160 0.00 -11.04 -8.79
CA SER A 160 1.09 -11.62 -9.59
C SER A 160 0.72 -11.83 -11.06
N ALA A 161 -0.56 -11.99 -11.39
CA ALA A 161 -1.02 -12.16 -12.77
C ALA A 161 -1.16 -10.84 -13.54
N GLN A 162 -1.07 -9.69 -12.87
CA GLN A 162 -1.29 -8.37 -13.47
C GLN A 162 0.00 -7.76 -14.02
N GLN A 163 -0.11 -6.77 -14.92
CA GLN A 163 1.02 -6.02 -15.48
C GLN A 163 1.36 -4.74 -14.67
N GLY A 164 2.60 -4.25 -14.76
CA GLY A 164 3.11 -3.08 -14.00
C GLY A 164 3.41 -3.28 -12.50
N ASP A 165 4.32 -2.50 -11.95
CA ASP A 165 4.72 -2.59 -10.54
C ASP A 165 3.90 -1.65 -9.65
N LEU A 166 3.71 -2.03 -8.38
CA LEU A 166 3.10 -1.20 -7.35
C LEU A 166 4.21 -0.66 -6.44
N LEU A 167 4.41 0.65 -6.45
CA LEU A 167 5.43 1.27 -5.61
C LEU A 167 5.01 1.19 -4.15
N PHE A 168 3.75 1.52 -3.82
CA PHE A 168 3.26 1.61 -2.45
C PHE A 168 2.05 0.74 -2.17
N LEU A 169 2.04 0.12 -1.00
CA LEU A 169 0.90 -0.55 -0.41
C LEU A 169 0.65 -0.01 1.01
N SER A 170 -0.59 0.41 1.28
CA SER A 170 -1.10 0.73 2.61
C SER A 170 -2.30 -0.16 2.90
N LEU A 171 -2.18 -0.94 3.97
CA LEU A 171 -3.20 -1.91 4.39
C LEU A 171 -3.95 -1.44 5.64
N PRO A 172 -5.14 -1.99 5.89
CA PRO A 172 -5.82 -1.82 7.16
C PRO A 172 -5.02 -2.47 8.28
N LEU A 173 -5.20 -1.96 9.49
CA LEU A 173 -4.22 -2.19 10.54
C LEU A 173 -4.47 -3.37 11.43
N CYS A 174 -5.69 -3.87 11.48
CA CYS A 174 -5.91 -5.26 11.84
C CYS A 174 -5.09 -6.12 10.87
N TYR A 175 -3.99 -6.67 11.40
CA TYR A 175 -3.14 -7.64 10.73
C TYR A 175 -2.32 -7.15 9.52
N ALA A 176 -2.13 -5.83 9.34
CA ALA A 176 -1.21 -5.29 8.32
C ALA A 176 0.16 -5.98 8.35
N LYS A 177 0.69 -6.24 9.56
CA LYS A 177 2.03 -6.83 9.72
C LYS A 177 2.14 -8.27 9.27
N GLN A 178 1.02 -8.98 9.31
CA GLN A 178 0.91 -10.37 8.93
C GLN A 178 0.59 -10.47 7.44
N ILE A 179 -0.26 -9.58 6.92
CA ILE A 179 -0.76 -9.64 5.55
C ILE A 179 0.24 -9.09 4.53
N ALA A 180 0.83 -7.92 4.79
CA ALA A 180 1.66 -7.27 3.79
C ALA A 180 2.90 -8.07 3.35
N PRO A 181 3.60 -8.86 4.20
CA PRO A 181 4.67 -9.74 3.74
C PRO A 181 4.21 -10.74 2.68
N HIS A 182 3.01 -11.31 2.80
CA HIS A 182 2.45 -12.25 1.81
C HIS A 182 2.14 -11.57 0.49
N LEU A 183 1.52 -10.37 0.52
CA LEU A 183 1.26 -9.60 -0.70
C LEU A 183 2.57 -9.13 -1.36
N CYS A 184 3.56 -8.74 -0.55
CA CYS A 184 4.91 -8.37 -1.00
C CYS A 184 5.69 -9.52 -1.64
N ALA A 185 5.43 -10.78 -1.24
CA ALA A 185 6.09 -11.95 -1.81
C ALA A 185 5.82 -12.13 -3.33
N THR A 186 4.79 -11.46 -3.86
CA THR A 186 4.52 -11.39 -5.31
C THR A 186 5.66 -10.77 -6.12
N GLY A 187 6.54 -9.97 -5.48
CA GLY A 187 7.60 -9.22 -6.15
C GLY A 187 7.12 -8.00 -6.95
N ARG A 188 5.81 -7.72 -6.93
CA ARG A 188 5.15 -6.61 -7.64
C ARG A 188 4.99 -5.38 -6.77
N ILE A 189 4.82 -5.58 -5.47
CA ILE A 189 4.76 -4.53 -4.46
C ILE A 189 6.18 -4.30 -3.95
N HIS A 190 6.62 -3.04 -3.94
CA HIS A 190 8.00 -2.70 -3.63
C HIS A 190 8.19 -2.06 -2.26
N LEU A 191 7.24 -1.23 -1.85
CA LEU A 191 7.17 -0.64 -0.52
C LEU A 191 5.79 -0.94 0.07
N ALA A 192 5.76 -1.67 1.18
CA ALA A 192 4.59 -1.67 2.03
C ALA A 192 4.82 -0.72 3.20
N SER A 193 3.75 -0.06 3.65
CA SER A 193 3.74 0.52 4.98
C SER A 193 2.97 -0.39 5.92
N ALA A 194 3.54 -0.59 7.10
CA ALA A 194 2.82 -1.04 8.27
C ALA A 194 3.02 -0.01 9.40
N SER A 195 2.54 1.21 9.20
CA SER A 195 2.65 2.25 10.20
C SER A 195 1.34 2.40 10.99
N THR A 196 1.34 1.71 12.16
CA THR A 196 0.63 1.95 13.45
C THR A 196 -0.89 1.87 13.60
N ASP A 197 -1.35 0.81 14.29
CA ASP A 197 -2.73 0.44 14.70
C ASP A 197 -3.85 1.49 14.48
N PHE A 198 -4.61 1.30 13.40
CA PHE A 198 -5.88 1.95 13.05
C PHE A 198 -6.90 0.93 13.55
N GLN A 199 -7.51 1.19 14.70
CA GLN A 199 -8.76 0.51 15.00
C GLN A 199 -9.83 1.18 14.15
N VAL A 200 -10.22 0.51 13.07
CA VAL A 200 -11.52 0.75 12.43
C VAL A 200 -12.52 0.15 13.42
N HIS A 201 -13.18 1.00 14.22
CA HIS A 201 -14.39 0.55 14.93
C HIS A 201 -15.52 0.40 13.91
N ASP A 202 -16.50 -0.45 14.24
CA ASP A 202 -17.68 -0.92 13.48
C ASP A 202 -18.56 0.15 12.77
N GLY A 203 -18.09 1.39 12.59
CA GLY A 203 -18.77 2.48 11.90
C GLY A 203 -17.88 3.42 11.07
N LEU A 204 -16.73 2.95 10.54
CA LEU A 204 -15.83 3.73 9.65
C LEU A 204 -15.44 5.13 10.16
N GLN A 205 -15.44 5.36 11.47
CA GLN A 205 -14.81 6.55 12.01
C GLN A 205 -13.30 6.37 11.89
N PHE A 206 -12.67 6.91 10.84
CA PHE A 206 -11.22 7.14 10.86
C PHE A 206 -10.96 8.30 11.81
N TYR A 207 -11.04 7.99 13.11
CA TYR A 207 -10.92 8.87 14.27
C TYR A 207 -12.20 9.66 14.62
N ASP A 208 -12.95 9.23 15.66
CA ASP A 208 -13.63 10.13 16.67
C ASP A 208 -14.28 9.45 17.93
N GLY A 209 -13.65 8.44 18.57
CA GLY A 209 -13.95 7.97 19.95
C GLY A 209 -13.03 8.53 21.09
N ALA A 210 -13.62 8.96 22.21
CA ALA A 210 -13.12 9.77 23.35
C ALA A 210 -11.66 9.69 23.90
N ASN A 211 -10.78 8.79 23.44
CA ASN A 211 -9.35 8.72 23.81
C ASN A 211 -8.42 9.23 22.66
N HIS A 212 -8.82 10.32 21.99
CA HIS A 212 -8.49 10.60 20.59
C HIS A 212 -7.12 11.21 20.25
N SER A 213 -6.61 12.12 21.07
CA SER A 213 -5.48 12.97 20.70
C SER A 213 -4.16 12.21 20.62
N GLU A 214 -3.91 11.31 21.58
CA GLU A 214 -2.67 10.55 21.66
C GLU A 214 -2.53 9.56 20.50
N ARG A 215 -3.62 8.89 20.11
CA ARG A 215 -3.64 7.94 18.98
C ARG A 215 -3.46 8.63 17.64
N LEU A 216 -4.15 9.76 17.41
CA LEU A 216 -3.97 10.58 16.22
C LEU A 216 -2.51 11.07 16.12
N GLN A 217 -1.96 11.59 17.21
CA GLN A 217 -0.56 11.99 17.26
C GLN A 217 0.39 10.83 16.96
N GLN A 218 0.14 9.65 17.50
CA GLN A 218 0.97 8.47 17.25
C GLN A 218 0.96 8.05 15.77
N SER A 219 -0.21 8.02 15.14
CA SER A 219 -0.33 7.69 13.72
C SER A 219 0.34 8.75 12.83
N LEU A 220 0.12 10.05 13.11
CA LEU A 220 0.81 11.14 12.42
C LEU A 220 2.33 11.08 12.58
N MET A 221 2.82 10.82 13.80
CA MET A 221 4.26 10.64 14.05
C MET A 221 4.84 9.47 13.27
N THR A 222 4.08 8.39 13.08
CA THR A 222 4.58 7.22 12.35
C THR A 222 4.62 7.48 10.86
N TRP A 223 3.63 8.15 10.28
CA TRP A 223 3.68 8.60 8.88
C TRP A 223 4.82 9.58 8.64
N SER A 224 5.00 10.56 9.54
CA SER A 224 6.11 11.49 9.47
C SER A 224 7.48 10.78 9.57
N SER A 225 7.61 9.79 10.46
CA SER A 225 8.82 8.97 10.56
C SER A 225 9.04 8.14 9.29
N TRP A 226 7.98 7.53 8.75
CA TRP A 226 8.02 6.75 7.51
C TRP A 226 8.51 7.62 6.34
N VAL A 227 7.92 8.81 6.15
CA VAL A 227 8.34 9.77 5.11
C VAL A 227 9.80 10.17 5.30
N SER A 228 10.21 10.48 6.53
CA SER A 228 11.58 10.88 6.84
C SER A 228 12.62 9.79 6.51
N GLU A 229 12.30 8.53 6.79
CA GLU A 229 13.19 7.40 6.47
C GLU A 229 13.33 7.21 4.96
N VAL A 230 12.21 7.28 4.23
CA VAL A 230 12.18 7.18 2.78
C VAL A 230 12.95 8.34 2.13
N GLU A 231 12.72 9.56 2.60
CA GLU A 231 13.41 10.77 2.13
C GLU A 231 14.92 10.67 2.34
N ARG A 232 15.35 10.25 3.54
CA ARG A 232 16.77 10.06 3.85
C ARG A 232 17.42 9.07 2.89
N ALA A 233 16.75 7.94 2.60
CA ALA A 233 17.25 6.95 1.66
C ALA A 233 17.35 7.50 0.23
N TRP A 234 16.35 8.25 -0.24
CA TRP A 234 16.36 8.93 -1.55
C TRP A 234 17.48 9.96 -1.67
N ARG A 235 17.68 10.80 -0.65
CA ARG A 235 18.80 11.76 -0.63
C ARG A 235 20.15 11.06 -0.75
N GLY A 236 20.32 9.94 -0.03
CA GLY A 236 21.53 9.12 -0.13
C GLY A 236 21.73 8.54 -1.54
N ALA A 237 20.66 8.09 -2.19
CA ALA A 237 20.69 7.60 -3.57
C ALA A 237 21.08 8.68 -4.57
N ALA A 238 20.46 9.87 -4.48
CA ALA A 238 20.76 11.00 -5.36
C ALA A 238 22.24 11.41 -5.26
N VAL A 239 22.79 11.53 -4.05
CA VAL A 239 24.22 11.83 -3.84
C VAL A 239 25.12 10.75 -4.47
N LYS A 240 24.74 9.47 -4.36
CA LYS A 240 25.51 8.36 -4.92
C LYS A 240 25.54 8.44 -6.46
N LEU A 241 24.38 8.67 -7.09
CA LEU A 241 24.26 8.82 -8.55
C LEU A 241 25.07 10.02 -9.07
N MET A 242 25.00 11.18 -8.39
CA MET A 242 25.80 12.36 -8.75
C MET A 242 27.30 12.09 -8.72
N LYS A 243 27.78 11.37 -7.70
CA LYS A 243 29.21 11.01 -7.59
C LYS A 243 29.66 10.07 -8.71
N GLN A 244 28.83 9.10 -9.08
CA GLN A 244 29.09 8.19 -10.20
C GLN A 244 29.19 8.96 -11.52
N ASN A 245 28.21 9.80 -11.81
CA ASN A 245 28.21 10.63 -13.02
C ASN A 245 29.42 11.56 -13.14
N ASN A 246 29.94 12.09 -12.03
CA ASN A 246 31.14 12.93 -12.05
C ASN A 246 32.42 12.11 -12.25
N ALA A 247 32.54 10.94 -11.64
CA ALA A 247 33.67 10.05 -11.86
C ALA A 247 33.74 9.55 -13.32
N ASP A 248 32.59 9.30 -13.94
CA ASP A 248 32.49 8.89 -15.35
C ASP A 248 32.84 10.03 -16.32
N LYS A 249 32.68 11.29 -15.90
CA LYS A 249 33.09 12.47 -16.69
C LYS A 249 34.58 12.77 -16.59
N ASP A 250 35.20 12.47 -15.46
CA ASP A 250 36.64 12.69 -15.24
C ASP A 250 37.52 11.56 -15.82
N SER A 251 36.92 10.50 -16.34
CA SER A 251 37.58 9.33 -16.94
C SER A 251 37.55 9.30 -18.47
N VAL A 252 37.04 10.36 -19.11
CA VAL A 252 37.01 10.59 -20.58
C VAL A 252 37.94 11.74 -20.94
#